data_AF-A0A1J0A4I9-F1
#
_entry.id   AF-A0A1J0A4I9-F1
#
_cell.length_a   1.000
_cell.length_b   1.000
_cell.length_c   1.000
_cell.angle_alpha   90.00
_cell.angle_beta   90.00
_cell.angle_gamma   90.00
#
_symmetry.space_group_name_H-M   'P 1'
#
loop_
_entity.id
_entity.type
_entity.pdbx_description
1 polymer ?
#
loop_
_entity_poly.entity_id
_entity_poly.type
_entity_poly.pdbx_seq_one_letter_code
_entity_poly.pdbx_strand_id
1 'polypeptide(L)'
;MNIERFIEARRQKGFSQNDLAENICTQATLSRFENNSQVPNLKILIKLCERLDLPLSELFPKVGIRYTDVIEILNQAEFLLITSEYQKAKNLMETIDICKIEDNDILLRFGIFCFVLICFYSSFFYSCIVL
;
A
#
# COMPACT_ATOMS: atom_id res chain seq x y z
N MET A 1 1.95 -11.58 7.93
CA MET A 1 1.04 -10.92 8.90
C MET A 1 1.83 -10.65 10.16
N ASN A 2 1.81 -9.41 10.65
CA ASN A 2 2.55 -8.94 11.81
C ASN A 2 1.72 -9.14 13.09
N ILE A 3 1.86 -10.31 13.72
CA ILE A 3 1.14 -10.65 14.95
C ILE A 3 1.73 -9.92 16.17
N GLU A 4 3.02 -9.59 16.17
CA GLU A 4 3.65 -8.81 17.24
C GLU A 4 3.01 -7.42 17.37
N ARG A 5 2.79 -6.73 16.25
CA ARG A 5 2.10 -5.44 16.22
C ARG A 5 0.69 -5.50 16.81
N PHE A 6 -0.05 -6.59 16.55
CA PHE A 6 -1.37 -6.82 17.14
C PHE A 6 -1.28 -6.92 18.68
N ILE A 7 -0.33 -7.71 19.19
CA ILE A 7 -0.14 -7.93 20.62
C ILE A 7 0.26 -6.63 21.33
N GLU A 8 1.15 -5.85 20.71
CA GLU A 8 1.54 -4.54 21.20
C GLU A 8 0.34 -3.59 21.30
N ALA A 9 -0.48 -3.49 20.25
CA ALA A 9 -1.68 -2.65 20.25
C ALA A 9 -2.66 -3.06 21.36
N ARG A 10 -2.87 -4.36 21.58
CA ARG A 10 -3.70 -4.86 22.68
C ARG A 10 -3.15 -4.42 24.04
N ARG A 11 -1.85 -4.59 24.27
CA ARG A 11 -1.20 -4.24 25.53
C ARG A 11 -1.21 -2.73 25.77
N GLN A 12 -1.02 -1.91 24.74
CA GLN A 12 -1.09 -0.45 24.82
C GLN A 12 -2.48 0.04 25.22
N LYS A 13 -3.54 -0.63 24.77
CA LYS A 13 -4.91 -0.35 25.21
C LYS A 13 -5.29 -0.97 26.56
N GLY A 14 -4.40 -1.74 27.18
CA GLY A 14 -4.62 -2.35 28.49
C GLY A 14 -5.62 -3.51 28.49
N PHE A 15 -6.02 -4.04 27.34
CA PHE A 15 -6.97 -5.14 27.27
C PHE A 15 -6.32 -6.47 27.65
N SER A 16 -6.97 -7.28 28.49
CA SER A 16 -6.65 -8.70 28.58
C SER A 16 -7.15 -9.45 27.34
N GLN A 17 -6.72 -10.70 27.16
CA GLN A 17 -7.24 -11.53 26.06
C GLN A 17 -8.74 -11.80 26.20
N ASN A 18 -9.26 -11.91 27.43
CA ASN A 18 -10.70 -12.06 27.66
C ASN A 18 -11.46 -10.81 27.24
N ASP A 19 -10.99 -9.63 27.66
CA ASP A 19 -11.66 -8.35 27.39
C ASP A 19 -11.71 -8.05 25.88
N LEU A 20 -10.60 -8.32 25.17
CA LEU A 20 -10.57 -8.10 23.73
C LEU A 20 -11.47 -9.10 22.97
N ALA A 21 -11.47 -10.37 23.40
CA ALA A 21 -12.25 -11.42 22.76
C ALA A 21 -13.76 -11.30 23.01
N GLU A 22 -14.18 -10.55 24.04
CA GLU A 22 -15.56 -10.43 24.47
C GLU A 22 -16.51 -10.06 23.32
N ASN A 23 -17.59 -10.84 23.15
CA ASN A 23 -18.57 -10.70 22.07
C ASN A 23 -18.00 -10.77 20.63
N ILE A 24 -16.76 -11.24 20.45
CA ILE A 24 -16.12 -11.43 19.14
C ILE A 24 -15.73 -12.90 18.92
N CYS A 25 -14.96 -13.47 19.83
CA CYS A 25 -14.46 -14.84 19.76
C CYS A 25 -14.19 -15.40 21.17
N THR A 26 -13.68 -16.62 21.26
CA THR A 26 -13.26 -17.17 22.56
C THR A 26 -11.84 -16.72 22.91
N GLN A 27 -11.52 -16.59 24.20
CA GLN A 27 -10.15 -16.30 24.62
C GLN A 27 -9.15 -17.36 24.14
N ALA A 28 -9.57 -18.63 24.06
CA ALA A 28 -8.74 -19.69 23.50
C ALA A 28 -8.42 -19.44 22.01
N THR A 29 -9.38 -18.96 21.22
CA THR A 29 -9.16 -18.56 19.82
C THR A 29 -8.17 -17.40 19.72
N LEU A 30 -8.34 -16.37 20.56
CA LEU A 30 -7.44 -15.22 20.57
C LEU A 30 -6.02 -15.60 21.01
N SER A 31 -5.89 -16.46 22.02
CA SER A 31 -4.59 -16.98 22.49
C SER A 31 -3.87 -17.76 21.40
N ARG A 32 -4.57 -18.64 20.68
CA ARG A 32 -4.00 -19.38 19.53
C ARG A 32 -3.55 -18.45 18.40
N PHE A 33 -4.29 -17.37 18.17
CA PHE A 33 -3.91 -16.35 17.19
C PHE A 33 -2.64 -15.60 17.62
N GLU A 34 -2.58 -15.09 18.84
CA GLU A 34 -1.40 -14.38 19.36
C GLU A 34 -0.15 -15.27 19.41
N ASN A 35 -0.31 -16.59 19.57
CA ASN A 35 0.78 -17.56 19.53
C ASN A 35 1.09 -18.11 18.12
N ASN A 36 0.68 -17.42 17.04
CA ASN A 36 0.89 -17.83 15.64
C ASN A 36 0.34 -19.24 15.28
N SER A 37 -0.51 -19.83 16.12
CA SER A 37 -0.96 -21.21 15.96
C SER A 37 -2.22 -21.35 15.10
N GLN A 38 -3.07 -20.32 15.05
CA GLN A 38 -4.29 -20.32 14.25
C GLN A 38 -4.70 -18.90 13.85
N VAL A 39 -4.86 -18.66 12.55
CA VAL A 39 -5.40 -17.40 12.05
C VAL A 39 -6.93 -17.45 12.09
N PRO A 40 -7.61 -16.50 12.79
CA PRO A 40 -9.06 -16.41 12.78
C PRO A 40 -9.57 -16.06 11.38
N ASN A 41 -10.87 -16.27 11.13
CA ASN A 41 -11.46 -15.76 9.89
C ASN A 41 -11.40 -14.22 9.84
N LEU A 42 -11.46 -13.68 8.62
CA LEU A 42 -11.33 -12.24 8.38
C LEU A 42 -12.35 -11.40 9.17
N LYS A 43 -13.59 -11.90 9.34
CA LYS A 43 -14.65 -11.21 10.09
C LYS A 43 -14.30 -11.03 11.57
N ILE A 44 -13.69 -12.04 12.20
CA ILE A 44 -13.19 -11.94 13.58
C ILE A 44 -12.03 -10.96 13.64
N LEU A 45 -11.09 -11.07 12.71
CA LEU A 45 -9.90 -10.22 12.68
C LEU A 45 -10.26 -8.73 12.56
N ILE A 46 -11.17 -8.37 11.65
CA ILE A 46 -11.66 -7.00 11.48
C ILE A 46 -12.25 -6.47 12.79
N LYS A 47 -13.14 -7.22 13.45
CA LYS A 47 -13.74 -6.79 14.72
C LYS A 47 -12.72 -6.57 15.84
N LEU A 48 -11.70 -7.42 15.92
CA LEU A 48 -10.62 -7.26 16.90
C LEU A 48 -9.80 -6.00 16.60
N CYS A 49 -9.45 -5.78 15.33
CA CYS A 49 -8.76 -4.58 14.87
C CYS A 49 -9.54 -3.29 15.15
N GLU A 50 -10.84 -3.27 14.86
CA GLU A 50 -11.73 -2.14 15.15
C GLU A 50 -11.73 -1.79 16.64
N ARG A 51 -11.79 -2.79 17.52
CA ARG A 51 -11.73 -2.57 18.97
C ARG A 51 -10.38 -2.04 19.44
N LEU A 52 -9.31 -2.49 18.79
CA LEU A 52 -7.95 -2.00 19.03
C LEU A 52 -7.68 -0.64 18.38
N ASP A 53 -8.61 -0.10 17.58
CA ASP A 53 -8.35 1.06 16.70
C ASP A 53 -7.05 0.88 15.91
N LEU A 54 -6.83 -0.35 15.43
CA LEU A 54 -5.64 -0.76 14.70
C LEU A 54 -6.04 -0.98 13.24
N PRO A 55 -5.55 -0.17 12.29
CA PRO A 55 -5.87 -0.38 10.89
C PRO A 55 -5.34 -1.73 10.41
N LEU A 56 -6.16 -2.46 9.66
CA LEU A 56 -5.83 -3.81 9.19
C LEU A 56 -4.52 -3.83 8.37
N SER A 57 -4.21 -2.74 7.67
CA SER A 57 -2.96 -2.57 6.92
C SER A 57 -1.70 -2.67 7.77
N GLU A 58 -1.75 -2.36 9.07
CA GLU A 58 -0.60 -2.53 9.97
C GLU A 58 -0.33 -4.00 10.32
N LEU A 59 -1.35 -4.87 10.25
CA LEU A 59 -1.20 -6.31 10.44
C LEU A 59 -0.72 -7.02 9.17
N PHE A 60 -1.01 -6.46 8.01
CA PHE A 60 -0.56 -6.99 6.73
C PHE A 60 0.42 -5.99 6.13
N PRO A 61 1.66 -5.90 6.68
CA PRO A 61 2.67 -5.11 6.02
C PRO A 61 2.78 -5.63 4.58
N LYS A 62 2.99 -4.74 3.61
CA LYS A 62 2.97 -5.06 2.16
C LYS A 62 4.04 -6.08 1.71
N VAL A 63 4.76 -6.68 2.67
CA VAL A 63 5.72 -7.77 2.53
C VAL A 63 5.08 -8.92 1.75
N GLY A 64 5.53 -9.09 0.50
CA GLY A 64 5.07 -10.12 -0.43
C GLY A 64 4.35 -9.58 -1.67
N ILE A 65 3.90 -8.32 -1.67
CA ILE A 65 3.46 -7.65 -2.90
C ILE A 65 4.73 -7.17 -3.61
N ARG A 66 5.10 -7.81 -4.72
CA ARG A 66 6.25 -7.34 -5.52
C ARG A 66 5.95 -5.91 -6.00
N TYR A 67 6.98 -5.08 -6.08
CA TYR A 67 6.90 -3.74 -6.69
C TYR A 67 6.01 -2.72 -5.96
N THR A 68 5.73 -2.88 -4.66
CA THR A 68 4.90 -1.93 -3.88
C THR A 68 5.36 -0.49 -4.03
N ASP A 69 6.67 -0.28 -3.94
CA ASP A 69 7.26 1.06 -3.96
C ASP A 69 7.14 1.66 -5.36
N VAL A 70 7.32 0.83 -6.40
CA VAL A 70 7.12 1.23 -7.80
C VAL A 70 5.65 1.59 -8.05
N ILE A 71 4.70 0.81 -7.53
CA ILE A 71 3.28 1.08 -7.67
C ILE A 71 2.91 2.40 -6.99
N GLU A 72 3.47 2.68 -5.80
CA GLU A 72 3.26 3.96 -5.12
C GLU A 72 3.84 5.13 -5.91
N ILE A 73 5.05 4.98 -6.46
CA ILE A 73 5.66 5.97 -7.35
C ILE A 73 4.77 6.22 -8.57
N LEU A 74 4.30 5.18 -9.25
CA LEU A 74 3.42 5.30 -10.43
C LEU A 74 2.13 6.05 -10.07
N ASN A 75 1.48 5.72 -8.95
CA ASN A 75 0.27 6.40 -8.51
C ASN A 75 0.52 7.91 -8.25
N GLN A 76 1.65 8.24 -7.60
CA GLN A 76 2.02 9.64 -7.36
C GLN A 76 2.35 10.37 -8.66
N ALA A 77 3.07 9.73 -9.57
CA ALA A 77 3.41 10.31 -10.86
C ALA A 77 2.15 10.57 -11.70
N GLU A 78 1.19 9.64 -11.72
CA GLU A 78 -0.11 9.82 -12.36
C GLU A 78 -0.89 11.02 -11.78
N PHE A 79 -0.90 11.18 -10.46
CA PHE A 79 -1.51 12.35 -9.83
C PHE A 79 -0.83 13.66 -10.28
N LEU A 80 0.51 13.69 -10.31
CA LEU A 80 1.27 14.85 -10.77
C LEU A 80 1.02 15.17 -12.25
N LEU A 81 0.74 14.17 -13.10
CA LEU A 81 0.31 14.44 -14.47
C LEU A 81 -1.06 15.12 -14.51
N ILE A 82 -2.03 14.64 -13.71
CA ILE A 82 -3.37 15.23 -13.62
C ILE A 82 -3.29 16.68 -13.14
N THR A 83 -2.44 16.96 -12.15
CA THR A 83 -2.23 18.33 -11.65
C THR A 83 -1.28 19.17 -12.52
N SER A 84 -0.88 18.66 -13.69
CA SER A 84 0.03 19.33 -14.63
C SER A 84 1.42 19.64 -14.08
N GLU A 85 1.86 18.94 -13.03
CA GLU A 85 3.19 19.04 -12.42
C GLU A 85 4.20 18.11 -13.12
N TYR A 86 4.28 18.21 -14.46
CA TYR A 86 5.00 17.28 -15.33
C TYR A 86 6.48 17.09 -14.95
N GLN A 87 7.18 18.16 -14.56
CA GLN A 87 8.60 18.06 -14.21
C GLN A 87 8.82 17.23 -12.93
N LYS A 88 7.94 17.37 -11.93
CA LYS A 88 8.01 16.56 -10.71
C LYS A 88 7.68 15.10 -11.03
N ALA A 89 6.66 14.88 -11.85
CA ALA A 89 6.27 13.55 -12.31
C ALA A 89 7.43 12.84 -13.03
N LYS A 90 8.14 13.56 -13.91
CA LYS A 90 9.32 13.05 -14.61
C LYS A 90 10.44 12.66 -13.64
N ASN A 91 10.84 13.56 -12.75
CA ASN A 91 11.91 13.31 -11.78
C ASN A 91 11.60 12.09 -10.89
N LEU A 92 10.34 11.94 -10.49
CA LEU A 92 9.90 10.82 -9.67
C LEU A 92 9.98 9.48 -10.43
N MET A 93 9.72 9.48 -11.74
CA MET A 93 9.77 8.27 -12.56
C MET A 93 11.18 7.82 -12.91
N GLU A 94 12.15 8.74 -12.94
CA GLU A 94 13.57 8.42 -13.13
C GLU A 94 14.16 7.60 -11.97
N THR A 95 13.49 7.52 -10.82
CA THR A 95 13.93 6.68 -9.70
C THR A 95 13.56 5.21 -9.85
N ILE A 96 12.73 4.85 -10.85
CA ILE A 96 12.33 3.46 -11.09
C ILE A 96 13.39 2.74 -11.92
N ASP A 97 13.91 1.64 -11.39
CA ASP A 97 14.78 0.71 -12.13
C ASP A 97 13.92 -0.30 -12.91
N ILE A 98 13.56 0.08 -14.14
CA ILE A 98 12.65 -0.69 -15.01
C ILE A 98 13.20 -2.09 -15.30
N CYS A 99 14.53 -2.25 -15.35
CA CYS A 99 15.20 -3.51 -15.66
C CYS A 99 14.92 -4.61 -14.64
N LYS A 100 14.43 -4.26 -13.45
CA LYS A 100 14.09 -5.21 -12.37
C LYS A 100 12.60 -5.58 -12.35
N ILE A 101 11.79 -5.00 -13.23
CA ILE A 101 10.34 -5.21 -13.28
C ILE A 101 10.01 -6.25 -14.34
N GLU A 102 9.39 -7.34 -13.91
CA GLU A 102 8.92 -8.43 -14.78
C GLU A 102 7.41 -8.39 -15.00
N ASP A 103 6.71 -7.57 -14.21
CA ASP A 103 5.25 -7.47 -14.25
C ASP A 103 4.78 -6.59 -15.43
N ASN A 104 4.06 -7.21 -16.37
CA ASN A 104 3.62 -6.56 -17.59
C ASN A 104 2.66 -5.40 -17.36
N ASP A 105 1.80 -5.48 -16.33
CA ASP A 105 0.83 -4.41 -16.06
C ASP A 105 1.56 -3.16 -15.54
N ILE A 106 2.58 -3.36 -14.70
CA ILE A 106 3.44 -2.27 -14.21
C ILE A 106 4.26 -1.67 -15.36
N LEU A 107 4.85 -2.51 -16.22
CA LEU A 107 5.59 -2.04 -17.40
C LEU A 107 4.70 -1.26 -18.37
N LEU A 108 3.45 -1.71 -18.59
CA LEU A 108 2.49 -1.02 -19.43
C LEU A 108 2.12 0.34 -18.85
N ARG A 109 1.83 0.43 -17.54
CA ARG A 109 1.57 1.70 -16.85
C ARG A 109 2.73 2.68 -17.00
N PHE A 110 3.95 2.19 -16.77
CA PHE A 110 5.16 2.99 -16.97
C PHE A 110 5.28 3.49 -18.43
N GLY A 111 5.03 2.61 -19.41
CA GLY A 111 5.07 2.97 -20.83
C GLY A 111 4.03 4.03 -21.23
N ILE A 112 2.78 3.89 -20.75
CA ILE A 112 1.71 4.88 -20.97
C ILE A 112 2.13 6.24 -20.41
N PHE A 113 2.70 6.26 -19.20
CA PHE A 113 3.18 7.48 -18.59
C PHE A 113 4.26 8.17 -19.45
N CYS A 114 5.27 7.43 -19.92
CA CYS A 114 6.31 7.97 -20.79
C CYS A 114 5.74 8.55 -22.09
N PHE A 115 4.79 7.84 -22.70
CA PHE A 115 4.11 8.31 -23.90
C PHE A 115 3.38 9.64 -23.67
N VAL A 116 2.63 9.74 -22.56
CA VAL A 116 1.92 10.96 -22.18
C VAL A 116 2.89 12.13 -22.03
N LEU A 117 3.99 11.97 -21.29
CA LEU A 117 5.00 13.02 -21.16
C LEU A 117 5.57 13.44 -22.52
N ILE A 118 5.93 12.50 -23.39
CA ILE A 118 6.45 12.81 -24.73
C ILE A 118 5.43 13.60 -25.56
N CYS A 119 4.16 13.23 -25.53
CA CYS A 119 3.09 13.97 -26.21
C CYS A 119 2.94 15.41 -25.69
N PHE A 120 3.06 15.61 -24.37
CA PHE A 120 3.00 16.95 -23.78
C PHE A 120 4.24 17.79 -24.10
N TYR A 121 5.46 17.22 -24.03
CA TYR A 121 6.69 17.93 -24.40
C TYR A 121 6.73 18.29 -25.89
N SER A 122 6.27 17.39 -26.78
CA SER A 122 6.21 17.67 -28.22
C SER A 122 5.16 18.75 -28.57
N SER A 123 3.97 18.70 -27.95
CA SER A 123 2.93 19.74 -28.13
C SER A 123 3.38 21.12 -27.61
N PHE A 124 4.15 21.15 -26.51
CA PHE A 124 4.75 22.38 -25.98
C PHE A 124 5.85 22.93 -26.91
N PHE A 125 6.67 22.06 -27.50
CA PHE A 125 7.71 22.45 -28.46
C PHE A 125 7.12 23.05 -29.74
N TYR A 126 6.02 22.48 -30.26
CA TYR A 126 5.31 23.04 -31.42
C TYR A 126 4.67 24.41 -31.11
N SER A 127 4.15 24.62 -29.89
CA SER A 127 3.58 25.92 -29.51
C SER A 127 4.64 27.02 -29.34
N CYS A 128 5.87 26.68 -28.93
CA CYS A 128 6.98 27.64 -28.85
C CYS A 128 7.66 27.95 -30.19
N ILE A 129 7.48 27.12 -31.24
CA ILE A 129 8.06 27.37 -32.57
C ILE A 129 7.13 28.23 -33.45
N VAL A 130 5.83 28.29 -33.13
CA VAL A 130 4.81 29.00 -33.92
C VAL A 130 4.49 30.41 -33.36
N LEU A 131 5.26 30.89 -32.38
CA LEU A 131 5.23 32.26 -31.84
C LEU A 131 6.57 32.96 -32.10
#